data_AF-A0A1E7JEG0-F1
#
_entry.id   AF-A0A1E7JEG0-F1
#
_cell.length_a   1.000
_cell.length_b   1.000
_cell.length_c   1.000
_cell.angle_alpha   90.00
_cell.angle_beta   90.00
_cell.angle_gamma   90.00
#
_symmetry.space_group_name_H-M   'P 1'
#
loop_
_entity.id
_entity.type
_entity.pdbx_description
1 polymer ?
#
loop_
_entity_poly.entity_id
_entity_poly.type
_entity_poly.pdbx_seq_one_letter_code
_entity_poly.pdbx_strand_id
1 'polypeptide(L)'
;MKNFTQFIKTTILGGLIFLVPLFIVTIVLAKAHGLMVKVAKPFSALIPLDSIGGVAIANILAILAILLCCLIVGIIAKGDAAKRLLKSTEEKLLVIPAYAFVKGVTDSLISSEEAAKAFVPVIVKFDDNAQIAFEIERSEGGNVVIYLPGSP
;
A
#
# COMPACT_ATOMS: atom_id res chain seq x y z
N MET A 1 24.15 -9.91 28.86
CA MET A 1 22.79 -10.51 28.75
C MET A 1 21.68 -9.53 28.37
N LYS A 2 21.74 -8.23 28.75
CA LYS A 2 20.70 -7.23 28.41
C LYS A 2 20.37 -7.14 26.91
N ASN A 3 21.35 -7.34 26.03
CA ASN A 3 21.15 -7.18 24.58
C ASN A 3 20.32 -8.31 23.95
N PHE A 4 20.43 -9.54 24.45
CA PHE A 4 19.67 -10.68 23.92
C PHE A 4 18.18 -10.60 24.29
N THR A 5 17.88 -10.20 25.52
CA THR A 5 16.50 -9.98 25.97
C THR A 5 15.85 -8.79 25.26
N GLN A 6 16.62 -7.73 24.98
CA GLN A 6 16.14 -6.60 24.18
C GLN A 6 15.88 -7.01 22.73
N PHE A 7 16.78 -7.77 22.11
CA PHE A 7 16.60 -8.29 20.75
C PHE A 7 15.34 -9.16 20.61
N ILE A 8 15.09 -10.06 21.57
CA ILE A 8 13.86 -10.87 21.57
C ILE A 8 12.62 -9.97 21.70
N LYS A 9 12.63 -9.00 22.62
CA LYS A 9 11.50 -8.08 22.82
C LYS A 9 11.22 -7.25 21.57
N THR A 10 12.24 -6.68 20.93
CA THR A 10 12.06 -5.87 19.71
C THR A 10 11.60 -6.72 18.54
N THR A 11 12.10 -7.96 18.41
CA THR A 11 11.67 -8.90 17.35
C THR A 11 10.22 -9.35 17.53
N ILE A 12 9.82 -9.71 18.76
CA ILE A 12 8.44 -10.09 19.06
C ILE A 12 7.51 -8.90 18.85
N LEU A 13 7.91 -7.70 19.29
CA LEU A 13 7.09 -6.50 19.12
C LEU A 13 6.92 -6.13 17.64
N GLY A 14 7.99 -6.19 16.85
CA GLY A 14 7.93 -5.99 15.40
C GLY A 14 7.07 -7.06 14.71
N GLY A 15 7.23 -8.33 15.10
CA GLY A 15 6.41 -9.44 14.60
C GLY A 15 4.92 -9.30 14.94
N LEU A 16 4.59 -8.86 16.15
CA LEU A 16 3.21 -8.62 16.58
C LEU A 16 2.56 -7.48 15.78
N ILE A 17 3.28 -6.38 15.57
CA ILE A 17 2.82 -5.25 14.77
C ILE A 17 2.57 -5.69 13.32
N PHE A 18 3.44 -6.53 12.75
CA PHE A 18 3.28 -7.06 11.40
C PHE A 18 2.18 -8.12 11.28
N LEU A 19 1.89 -8.86 12.36
CA LEU A 19 0.83 -9.88 12.39
C LEU A 19 -0.57 -9.25 12.21
N VAL A 20 -0.77 -8.03 12.72
CA VAL A 20 -2.05 -7.32 12.64
C VAL A 20 -2.53 -7.10 11.19
N PRO A 21 -1.78 -6.44 10.30
CA PRO A 21 -2.20 -6.26 8.91
C PRO A 21 -2.35 -7.61 8.18
N LEU A 22 -1.47 -8.58 8.45
CA LEU A 22 -1.59 -9.91 7.87
C LEU A 22 -2.92 -10.57 8.26
N PHE A 23 -3.27 -10.56 9.55
CA PHE A 23 -4.50 -11.13 10.08
C PHE A 23 -5.76 -10.49 9.48
N ILE A 24 -5.76 -9.15 9.33
CA ILE A 24 -6.85 -8.42 8.68
C ILE A 24 -7.04 -8.90 7.24
N VAL A 25 -5.95 -9.00 6.48
CA VAL A 25 -6.00 -9.49 5.08
C VAL A 25 -6.58 -10.91 5.02
N THR A 26 -6.16 -11.82 5.91
CA THR A 26 -6.67 -13.19 5.93
C THR A 26 -8.18 -13.25 6.21
N ILE A 27 -8.68 -12.45 7.16
CA ILE A 27 -10.12 -12.38 7.47
C ILE A 27 -10.91 -11.85 6.27
N VAL A 28 -10.43 -10.78 5.64
CA VAL A 28 -11.10 -10.17 4.48
C VAL A 28 -11.19 -11.17 3.33
N LEU A 29 -10.10 -11.86 3.02
CA LEU A 29 -10.08 -12.89 1.97
C LEU A 29 -11.02 -14.06 2.31
N ALA A 30 -11.02 -14.55 3.56
CA ALA A 30 -11.92 -15.61 3.98
C ALA A 30 -13.40 -15.21 3.87
N LYS A 31 -13.74 -13.97 4.24
CA LYS A 31 -15.10 -13.42 4.09
C LYS A 31 -15.50 -13.26 2.62
N ALA A 32 -14.59 -12.75 1.79
CA ALA A 32 -14.82 -12.59 0.35
C ALA A 32 -15.06 -13.95 -0.33
N HIS A 33 -14.23 -14.94 -0.03
CA HIS A 33 -14.40 -16.31 -0.51
C HIS A 33 -15.74 -16.91 -0.07
N GLY A 34 -16.09 -16.79 1.21
CA GLY A 34 -17.37 -17.28 1.72
C GLY A 34 -18.59 -16.60 1.07
N LEU A 35 -18.48 -15.32 0.73
CA LEU A 35 -19.53 -14.60 0.00
C LEU A 35 -19.64 -15.10 -1.44
N MET A 36 -18.52 -15.29 -2.14
CA MET A 36 -18.49 -15.80 -3.51
C MET A 36 -19.08 -17.20 -3.62
N VAL A 37 -18.77 -18.10 -2.68
CA VAL A 37 -19.38 -19.45 -2.64
C VAL A 37 -20.90 -19.37 -2.48
N LYS A 38 -21.41 -18.45 -1.65
CA LYS A 38 -22.86 -18.24 -1.48
C LYS A 38 -23.51 -17.69 -2.76
N VAL A 39 -22.84 -16.77 -3.46
CA VAL A 39 -23.31 -16.22 -4.74
C VAL A 39 -23.24 -17.26 -5.86
N ALA A 40 -22.26 -18.17 -5.83
CA ALA A 40 -22.11 -19.25 -6.80
C ALA A 40 -23.11 -20.40 -6.60
N LYS A 41 -23.60 -20.60 -5.37
CA LYS A 41 -24.57 -21.65 -5.01
C LYS A 41 -25.83 -21.70 -5.91
N PRO A 42 -26.51 -20.60 -6.26
CA PRO A 42 -27.64 -20.64 -7.21
C PRO A 42 -27.26 -21.04 -8.64
N PHE A 43 -25.98 -20.93 -9.02
CA PHE A 43 -25.46 -21.34 -10.33
C PHE A 43 -25.04 -22.82 -10.35
N SER A 44 -25.17 -23.56 -9.24
CA SER A 44 -24.79 -24.98 -9.14
C SER A 44 -25.63 -25.90 -10.03
N ALA A 45 -26.76 -25.44 -10.56
CA ALA A 45 -27.52 -26.17 -11.56
C ALA A 45 -26.82 -26.21 -12.94
N LEU A 46 -25.91 -25.27 -13.21
CA LEU A 46 -25.18 -25.17 -14.48
C LEU A 46 -23.78 -25.81 -14.42
N ILE A 47 -23.22 -25.97 -13.21
CA ILE A 47 -21.89 -26.55 -12.96
C ILE A 47 -22.07 -27.65 -11.90
N PRO A 48 -21.90 -28.94 -12.23
CA PRO A 48 -22.04 -30.03 -11.26
C PRO A 48 -20.92 -29.97 -10.21
N LEU A 49 -21.20 -29.28 -9.11
CA LEU A 49 -20.29 -29.03 -7.98
C LEU A 49 -19.94 -30.31 -7.20
N ASP A 50 -20.63 -31.42 -7.44
CA ASP A 50 -20.48 -32.68 -6.69
C ASP A 50 -19.34 -33.58 -7.20
N SER A 51 -18.74 -33.23 -8.36
CA SER A 51 -17.56 -33.92 -8.87
C SER A 51 -16.27 -33.21 -8.43
N ILE A 52 -15.19 -33.96 -8.21
CA ILE A 52 -13.87 -33.41 -7.86
C ILE A 52 -13.41 -32.34 -8.87
N GLY A 53 -13.73 -32.52 -10.16
CA GLY A 53 -13.48 -31.53 -11.21
C GLY A 53 -14.35 -30.27 -11.09
N GLY A 54 -15.63 -30.42 -10.73
CA GLY A 54 -16.55 -29.30 -10.50
C GLY A 54 -16.15 -28.41 -9.32
N VAL A 55 -15.65 -29.00 -8.23
CA VAL A 55 -15.13 -28.25 -7.07
C VAL A 55 -13.88 -27.44 -7.46
N ALA A 56 -12.96 -28.03 -8.23
CA ALA A 56 -11.76 -27.34 -8.68
C ALA A 56 -12.10 -26.14 -9.59
N ILE A 57 -13.01 -26.33 -10.54
CA ILE A 57 -13.47 -25.26 -11.46
C ILE A 57 -14.18 -24.14 -10.68
N ALA A 58 -15.04 -24.50 -9.72
CA ALA A 58 -15.74 -23.53 -8.89
C ALA A 58 -14.78 -22.67 -8.05
N ASN A 59 -13.74 -23.28 -7.47
CA ASN A 59 -12.72 -22.55 -6.72
C ASN A 59 -11.92 -21.60 -7.61
N ILE A 60 -11.53 -22.02 -8.81
CA ILE A 60 -10.82 -21.16 -9.77
C ILE A 60 -11.70 -19.97 -10.16
N LEU A 61 -12.98 -20.19 -10.46
CA LEU A 61 -13.93 -19.13 -10.77
C LEU A 61 -14.13 -18.17 -9.59
N ALA A 62 -14.22 -18.69 -8.37
CA ALA A 62 -14.34 -17.86 -7.16
C ALA A 62 -13.11 -16.97 -6.97
N ILE A 63 -11.89 -17.51 -7.13
CA ILE A 63 -10.65 -16.73 -7.06
C ILE A 63 -10.62 -15.67 -8.15
N LEU A 64 -10.98 -16.02 -9.38
CA LEU A 64 -11.02 -15.07 -10.49
C LEU A 64 -12.03 -13.94 -10.26
N ALA A 65 -13.21 -14.27 -9.73
CA ALA A 65 -14.22 -13.28 -9.36
C ALA A 65 -13.73 -12.34 -8.25
N ILE A 66 -13.00 -12.86 -7.25
CA ILE A 66 -12.37 -12.03 -6.21
C ILE A 66 -11.35 -11.07 -6.85
N LEU A 67 -10.47 -11.57 -7.72
CA LEU A 67 -9.48 -10.74 -8.41
C LEU A 67 -10.14 -9.63 -9.25
N LEU A 68 -11.19 -9.96 -10.01
CA LEU A 68 -11.96 -8.97 -10.77
C LEU A 68 -12.62 -7.93 -9.87
N CYS A 69 -13.21 -8.36 -8.75
CA CYS A 69 -13.83 -7.45 -7.79
C CYS A 69 -12.79 -6.50 -7.17
N CYS A 70 -11.63 -7.04 -6.76
CA CYS A 70 -10.50 -6.25 -6.30
C CYS A 70 -10.00 -5.25 -7.36
N LEU A 71 -9.95 -5.65 -8.63
CA LEU A 71 -9.56 -4.78 -9.73
C LEU A 71 -10.56 -3.62 -9.91
N ILE A 72 -11.86 -3.92 -9.94
CA ILE A 72 -12.91 -2.91 -10.09
C ILE A 72 -12.87 -1.92 -8.92
N VAL A 73 -12.81 -2.44 -7.68
CA VAL A 73 -12.68 -1.61 -6.48
C VAL A 73 -11.40 -0.77 -6.53
N GLY A 74 -10.28 -1.35 -6.98
CA GLY A 74 -9.01 -0.64 -7.15
C GLY A 74 -9.08 0.50 -8.18
N ILE A 75 -9.78 0.29 -9.30
CA ILE A 75 -10.02 1.33 -10.32
C ILE A 75 -10.88 2.45 -9.72
N ILE A 76 -11.96 2.10 -9.02
CA ILE A 76 -12.83 3.07 -8.34
C ILE A 76 -12.05 3.86 -7.28
N ALA A 77 -11.19 3.18 -6.51
CA ALA A 77 -10.37 3.79 -5.46
C ALA A 77 -9.36 4.82 -6.01
N LYS A 78 -8.94 4.70 -7.28
CA LYS A 78 -8.08 5.69 -7.93
C LYS A 78 -8.81 6.95 -8.38
N GLY A 79 -10.15 6.91 -8.47
CA GLY A 79 -10.96 8.05 -8.90
C GLY A 79 -11.02 9.18 -7.89
N ASP A 80 -11.24 10.41 -8.38
CA ASP A 80 -11.24 11.62 -7.54
C ASP A 80 -12.39 11.65 -6.52
N ALA A 81 -13.51 11.00 -6.82
CA ALA A 81 -14.60 10.82 -5.87
C ALA A 81 -14.17 10.01 -4.63
N ALA A 82 -13.42 8.93 -4.82
CA ALA A 82 -12.89 8.12 -3.73
C ALA A 82 -11.90 8.91 -2.87
N LYS A 83 -11.00 9.68 -3.51
CA LYS A 83 -10.04 10.57 -2.81
C LYS A 83 -10.75 11.64 -1.98
N ARG A 84 -11.82 12.25 -2.51
CA ARG A 84 -12.60 13.27 -1.78
C ARG A 84 -13.32 12.70 -0.57
N LEU A 85 -13.95 11.53 -0.71
CA LEU A 85 -14.60 10.84 0.41
C LEU A 85 -13.60 10.44 1.49
N LEU A 86 -12.43 9.94 1.07
CA LEU A 86 -11.36 9.57 1.99
C LEU A 86 -10.86 10.79 2.78
N LYS A 87 -10.55 11.89 2.09
CA LYS A 87 -10.06 13.13 2.72
C LYS A 87 -11.06 13.70 3.73
N SER A 88 -12.36 13.71 3.40
CA SER A 88 -13.41 14.18 4.32
C SER A 88 -13.57 13.29 5.56
N THR A 89 -13.35 11.99 5.41
CA THR A 89 -13.43 11.02 6.52
C THR A 89 -12.18 11.11 7.40
N GLU A 90 -11.03 11.32 6.77
CA GLU A 90 -9.74 11.45 7.41
C GLU A 90 -9.66 12.66 8.34
N GLU A 91 -10.16 13.82 7.89
CA GLU A 91 -10.24 15.04 8.71
C GLU A 91 -11.00 14.80 10.03
N LYS A 92 -12.03 13.93 10.02
CA LYS A 92 -12.79 13.56 11.23
C LYS A 92 -12.05 12.53 12.10
N LEU A 93 -11.32 11.61 11.46
CA LEU A 93 -10.56 10.57 12.15
C LEU A 93 -9.28 11.10 12.82
N LEU A 94 -8.70 12.20 12.34
CA LEU A 94 -7.55 12.86 12.96
C LEU A 94 -7.82 13.35 14.39
N VAL A 95 -9.09 13.49 14.78
CA VAL A 95 -9.48 13.80 16.17
C VAL A 95 -9.16 12.63 17.13
N ILE A 96 -8.99 11.41 16.60
CA ILE A 96 -8.63 10.22 17.39
C ILE A 96 -7.09 10.12 17.44
N PRO A 97 -6.45 10.26 18.63
CA PRO A 97 -4.99 10.31 18.74
C PRO A 97 -4.28 9.08 18.16
N ALA A 98 -4.87 7.90 18.34
CA ALA A 98 -4.34 6.65 17.80
C ALA A 98 -4.30 6.64 16.27
N TYR A 99 -5.31 7.20 15.61
CA TYR A 99 -5.36 7.29 14.16
C TYR A 99 -4.36 8.33 13.63
N ALA A 100 -4.27 9.49 14.27
CA ALA A 100 -3.30 10.53 13.91
C ALA A 100 -1.85 10.03 13.96
N PHE A 101 -1.50 9.22 14.97
CA PHE A 101 -0.19 8.59 15.07
C PHE A 101 0.08 7.62 13.91
N VAL A 102 -0.85 6.70 13.62
CA VAL A 102 -0.71 5.72 12.52
C VAL A 102 -0.64 6.42 11.15
N LYS A 103 -1.47 7.45 10.95
CA LYS A 103 -1.46 8.30 9.76
C LYS A 103 -0.10 8.99 9.58
N GLY A 104 0.42 9.62 10.63
CA GLY A 104 1.73 10.29 10.59
C GLY A 104 2.89 9.34 10.26
N VAL A 105 2.87 8.11 10.79
CA VAL A 105 3.87 7.09 10.44
C VAL A 105 3.75 6.68 8.97
N THR A 106 2.52 6.47 8.49
CA THR A 106 2.25 6.05 7.10
C THR A 106 2.64 7.15 6.11
N ASP A 107 2.26 8.40 6.37
CA ASP A 107 2.62 9.55 5.54
C ASP A 107 4.12 9.78 5.51
N SER A 108 4.84 9.51 6.61
CA SER A 108 6.31 9.59 6.65
C SER A 108 6.97 8.53 5.75
N LEU A 109 6.41 7.32 5.68
CA LEU A 109 6.91 6.25 4.79
C LEU A 109 6.67 6.60 3.32
N ILE A 110 5.47 7.07 2.99
CA ILE A 110 5.11 7.52 1.64
C ILE A 110 5.97 8.72 1.23
N SER A 111 6.08 9.72 2.11
CA SER A 111 6.92 10.90 1.89
C SER A 111 8.39 10.54 1.74
N SER A 112 8.89 9.50 2.41
CA SER A 112 10.26 9.01 2.23
C SER A 112 10.46 8.37 0.85
N GLU A 113 9.46 7.66 0.31
CA GLU A 113 9.53 7.12 -1.06
C GLU A 113 9.43 8.22 -2.12
N GLU A 114 8.51 9.19 -1.95
CA GLU A 114 8.40 10.35 -2.83
C GLU A 114 9.63 11.27 -2.73
N ALA A 115 10.17 11.51 -1.53
CA ALA A 115 11.41 12.27 -1.35
C ALA A 115 12.60 11.52 -1.97
N ALA A 116 12.70 10.20 -1.80
CA ALA A 116 13.75 9.42 -2.46
C ALA A 116 13.67 9.50 -4.00
N LYS A 117 12.47 9.65 -4.57
CA LYS A 117 12.27 9.91 -6.01
C LYS A 117 12.56 11.38 -6.40
N ALA A 118 12.33 12.32 -5.49
CA ALA A 118 12.53 13.76 -5.70
C ALA A 118 13.95 14.27 -5.41
N PHE A 119 14.82 13.41 -4.88
CA PHE A 119 16.22 13.74 -4.60
C PHE A 119 17.15 12.82 -5.41
N VAL A 120 17.10 12.94 -6.74
CA VAL A 120 18.06 12.23 -7.60
C VAL A 120 19.41 12.91 -7.47
N PRO A 121 20.46 12.24 -6.96
CA PRO A 121 21.77 12.85 -6.80
C PRO A 121 22.40 13.10 -8.17
N VAL A 122 22.83 14.33 -8.41
CA VAL A 122 23.48 14.77 -9.64
C VAL A 122 24.79 15.46 -9.31
N ILE A 123 25.73 15.45 -10.25
CA ILE A 123 26.95 16.26 -10.18
C ILE A 123 26.76 17.48 -11.07
N VAL A 124 26.78 18.65 -10.45
CA VAL A 124 26.69 19.93 -11.14
C VAL A 124 28.10 20.45 -11.32
N LYS A 125 28.49 20.68 -12.58
CA LYS A 125 29.77 21.31 -12.90
C LYS A 125 29.56 22.82 -12.97
N PHE A 126 30.27 23.53 -12.10
CA PHE A 126 30.49 24.97 -12.18
C PHE A 126 31.84 25.22 -12.87
N ASP A 127 32.16 26.49 -13.11
CA ASP A 127 33.38 26.88 -13.85
C ASP A 127 34.65 26.32 -13.19
N ASP A 128 34.75 26.43 -11.86
CA ASP A 128 35.97 26.09 -11.11
C ASP A 128 35.85 24.81 -10.25
N ASN A 129 34.65 24.25 -10.11
CA ASN A 129 34.42 23.08 -9.25
C ASN A 129 33.23 22.23 -9.71
N ALA A 130 33.05 21.07 -9.07
CA ALA A 130 31.84 20.28 -9.19
C ALA A 130 31.28 19.97 -7.81
N GLN A 131 29.96 20.06 -7.66
CA GLN A 131 29.28 19.80 -6.40
C GLN A 131 28.15 18.77 -6.59
N ILE A 132 27.93 17.95 -5.56
CA ILE A 132 26.74 17.11 -5.47
C ILE A 132 25.54 18.01 -5.21
N ALA A 133 24.51 17.86 -6.03
CA ALA A 133 23.21 18.49 -5.87
C ALA A 133 22.11 17.42 -6.03
N PHE A 134 20.87 17.82 -5.85
CA PHE A 134 19.72 16.96 -6.10
C PHE A 134 18.80 17.57 -7.15
N GLU A 135 18.46 16.81 -8.19
CA GLU A 135 17.43 17.23 -9.17
C GLU A 135 16.06 17.17 -8.50
N ILE A 136 15.35 18.30 -8.47
CA ILE A 136 14.01 18.44 -7.87
C ILE A 136 12.91 18.39 -8.93
N GLU A 137 13.17 18.98 -10.10
CA GLU A 137 12.19 19.10 -11.18
C GLU A 137 12.88 19.23 -12.56
N ARG A 138 12.24 18.72 -13.61
CA ARG A 138 12.64 18.93 -15.00
C ARG A 138 11.49 19.57 -15.78
N SER A 139 11.74 20.75 -16.33
CA SER A 139 10.75 21.46 -17.15
C SER A 139 10.65 20.84 -18.55
N GLU A 140 9.46 20.93 -19.17
CA GLU A 140 9.23 20.48 -20.55
C GLU A 140 10.18 21.14 -21.57
N GLY A 141 10.71 22.33 -21.24
CA GLY A 141 11.71 23.03 -22.05
C GLY A 141 13.16 22.52 -21.91
N GLY A 142 13.40 21.42 -21.20
CA GLY A 142 14.73 20.82 -21.03
C GLY A 142 15.59 21.44 -19.91
N ASN A 143 15.06 22.41 -19.18
CA ASN A 143 15.71 22.99 -18.01
C ASN A 143 15.57 22.05 -16.80
N VAL A 144 16.66 21.92 -16.03
CA VAL A 144 16.70 21.10 -14.80
C VAL A 144 16.81 22.01 -13.59
N VAL A 145 15.90 21.87 -12.64
CA VAL A 145 15.91 22.58 -11.35
C VAL A 145 16.58 21.71 -10.31
N ILE A 146 17.60 22.26 -9.65
CA ILE A 146 18.45 21.55 -8.69
C ILE A 146 18.40 22.21 -7.30
N TYR A 147 18.43 21.39 -6.25
CA TYR A 147 18.70 21.80 -4.88
C TYR A 147 20.18 21.62 -4.58
N LEU A 148 20.86 22.71 -4.22
CA LEU A 148 22.26 22.70 -3.77
C LEU A 148 22.27 22.70 -2.23
N PRO A 149 22.58 21.57 -1.57
CA PRO A 149 22.62 21.53 -0.11
C PRO A 149 23.81 22.36 0.41
N GLY A 150 23.52 23.31 1.29
CA GLY A 150 24.54 24.02 2.08
C GLY A 150 24.90 23.24 3.35
N SER A 151 26.14 23.35 3.82
CA SER A 151 26.48 22.96 5.19
C SER A 151 25.85 23.94 6.17
N PRO A 152 25.30 23.50 7.32
CA PRO A 152 25.14 24.38 8.47
C PRO A 152 26.48 24.90 8.98
#